data_AF-A0A6G1YTZ0-F1
#
_entry.id   AF-A0A6G1YTZ0-F1
#
_cell.length_a   1.000
_cell.length_b   1.000
_cell.length_c   1.000
_cell.angle_alpha   90.00
_cell.angle_beta   90.00
_cell.angle_gamma   90.00
#
_symmetry.space_group_name_H-M   'P 1'
#
loop_
_entity.id
_entity.type
_entity.pdbx_description
1 polymer ?
#
loop_
_entity_poly.entity_id
_entity_poly.type
_entity_poly.pdbx_seq_one_letter_code
_entity_poly.pdbx_strand_id
1 'polypeptide(L)'
;MVHENCGVVGAFSLNGSNVIPFVIDSLRALQHRGQESWGLAVPNKMPLKKLGLVSAAAAEFQTLVKRYKSHAAIGHVRYSTFGKSTLQNAQPLKVKDLCVAHNGTIANVEELSSMVGGCTFTPQTMSDTLVAAQRLVMHTTENGNFTEAVSILRDEMIGSFCFTFLTDSGCVYAARDPKGFRPLVMGYHKETNTYVVASESCAFSAIGAQLSRDVEPGEIIKMSLAGIESEQFSVDLPHSHCAFEYTYFAHPSSIMEGVNVYAARRRIGKFLAKQFPVHDADVVIPVPDSARPAALGYALEIGKPFEEGLLKDRYSRRGSMRSFIEPHQESRIEINKGIIPIREVIDGKNIVVVDD
;
A
#
# COMPACT_ATOMS: atom_id res chain seq x y z
N MET A 1 4.47 16.57 -5.21
CA MET A 1 5.01 15.51 -4.31
C MET A 1 4.22 14.24 -4.59
N VAL A 2 4.69 13.05 -4.24
CA VAL A 2 3.86 11.84 -4.40
C VAL A 2 2.84 11.82 -3.25
N HIS A 3 1.54 11.87 -3.56
CA HIS A 3 0.53 12.34 -2.61
C HIS A 3 -0.24 11.25 -1.85
N GLU A 4 -0.25 10.01 -2.32
CA GLU A 4 -0.91 8.90 -1.64
C GLU A 4 -0.08 7.63 -1.73
N ASN A 5 -0.23 6.77 -0.72
CA ASN A 5 0.71 5.69 -0.44
C ASN A 5 -0.05 4.53 0.23
N CYS A 6 -1.32 4.36 -0.16
CA CYS A 6 -2.28 3.48 0.48
C CYS A 6 -1.93 1.99 0.30
N GLY A 7 -2.68 1.11 0.98
CA GLY A 7 -2.60 -0.33 0.79
C GLY A 7 -3.94 -0.88 0.29
N VAL A 8 -3.91 -1.70 -0.75
CA VAL A 8 -5.08 -2.44 -1.28
C VAL A 8 -4.92 -3.93 -1.05
N VAL A 9 -6.04 -4.62 -0.86
CA VAL A 9 -6.14 -6.09 -0.75
C VAL A 9 -7.37 -6.56 -1.51
N GLY A 10 -7.25 -7.68 -2.22
CA GLY A 10 -8.38 -8.43 -2.77
C GLY A 10 -8.21 -9.91 -2.46
N ALA A 11 -9.29 -10.60 -2.10
CA ALA A 11 -9.26 -12.03 -1.78
C ALA A 11 -10.47 -12.73 -2.39
N PHE A 12 -10.24 -13.90 -3.00
CA PHE A 12 -11.26 -14.73 -3.60
C PHE A 12 -11.01 -16.21 -3.28
N SER A 13 -12.00 -16.89 -2.71
CA SER A 13 -11.93 -18.32 -2.39
C SER A 13 -12.68 -19.16 -3.41
N LEU A 14 -11.98 -20.09 -4.05
CA LEU A 14 -12.56 -21.02 -5.03
C LEU A 14 -13.49 -22.06 -4.39
N ASN A 15 -13.31 -22.38 -3.11
CA ASN A 15 -14.15 -23.35 -2.39
C ASN A 15 -15.22 -22.69 -1.52
N GLY A 16 -15.39 -21.37 -1.61
CA GLY A 16 -16.41 -20.63 -0.85
C GLY A 16 -16.04 -20.34 0.61
N SER A 17 -14.76 -20.50 1.00
CA SER A 17 -14.27 -20.17 2.35
C SER A 17 -14.47 -18.68 2.67
N ASN A 18 -14.70 -18.37 3.94
CA ASN A 18 -14.85 -16.98 4.38
C ASN A 18 -13.51 -16.23 4.32
N VAL A 19 -13.39 -15.25 3.42
CA VAL A 19 -12.14 -14.50 3.19
C VAL A 19 -11.99 -13.25 4.09
N ILE A 20 -12.99 -12.90 4.89
CA ILE A 20 -12.94 -11.68 5.72
C ILE A 20 -11.80 -11.66 6.73
N PRO A 21 -11.47 -12.76 7.44
CA PRO A 21 -10.27 -12.80 8.28
C PRO A 21 -8.99 -12.48 7.49
N PHE A 22 -8.88 -13.01 6.27
CA PHE A 22 -7.70 -12.81 5.42
C PHE A 22 -7.56 -11.35 5.03
N VAL A 23 -8.66 -10.68 4.65
CA VAL A 23 -8.64 -9.26 4.35
C VAL A 23 -8.26 -8.44 5.58
N ILE A 24 -8.87 -8.69 6.75
CA ILE A 24 -8.56 -7.94 7.99
C ILE A 24 -7.08 -8.08 8.37
N ASP A 25 -6.55 -9.30 8.41
CA ASP A 25 -5.17 -9.53 8.83
C ASP A 25 -4.16 -9.05 7.77
N SER A 26 -4.49 -9.12 6.48
CA SER A 26 -3.71 -8.48 5.41
C SER A 26 -3.67 -6.96 5.58
N LEU A 27 -4.80 -6.30 5.88
CA LEU A 27 -4.83 -4.85 6.12
C LEU A 27 -4.03 -4.46 7.37
N ARG A 28 -4.03 -5.30 8.42
CA ARG A 28 -3.17 -5.09 9.59
C ARG A 28 -1.69 -5.18 9.23
N ALA A 29 -1.30 -6.12 8.39
CA ALA A 29 0.07 -6.25 7.89
C ALA A 29 0.49 -5.08 6.97
N LEU A 30 -0.48 -4.45 6.29
CA LEU A 30 -0.27 -3.26 5.48
C LEU A 30 -0.48 -1.94 6.24
N GLN A 31 -0.69 -1.96 7.55
CA GLN A 31 -1.03 -0.75 8.34
C GLN A 31 0.05 0.34 8.26
N HIS A 32 1.31 0.00 7.96
CA HIS A 32 2.37 0.98 7.73
C HIS A 32 2.13 1.85 6.49
N ARG A 33 1.29 1.37 5.55
CA ARG A 33 0.87 2.10 4.35
C ARG A 33 -0.25 3.10 4.59
N GLY A 34 -0.90 3.10 5.75
CA GLY A 34 -2.01 4.01 5.99
C GLY A 34 -2.65 3.79 7.35
N GLN A 35 -2.89 4.87 8.08
CA GLN A 35 -3.34 4.83 9.48
C GLN A 35 -4.54 5.72 9.77
N GLU A 36 -5.05 6.42 8.76
CA GLU A 36 -6.15 7.36 8.91
C GLU A 36 -7.51 6.72 8.85
N SER A 37 -7.65 5.71 8.00
CA SER A 37 -8.86 4.95 7.84
C SER A 37 -8.57 3.61 7.19
N TRP A 38 -9.53 2.71 7.35
CA TRP A 38 -9.54 1.44 6.69
C TRP A 38 -10.97 1.02 6.36
N GLY A 39 -11.10 0.08 5.44
CA GLY A 39 -12.40 -0.43 5.06
C GLY A 39 -12.31 -1.77 4.34
N LEU A 40 -13.48 -2.40 4.21
CA LEU A 40 -13.65 -3.60 3.41
C LEU A 40 -14.99 -3.58 2.68
N ALA A 41 -15.06 -4.28 1.56
CA ALA A 41 -16.29 -4.47 0.80
C ALA A 41 -16.49 -5.95 0.49
N VAL A 42 -17.76 -6.34 0.43
CA VAL A 42 -18.23 -7.68 0.03
C VAL A 42 -19.38 -7.51 -0.95
N PRO A 43 -19.68 -8.52 -1.80
CA PRO A 43 -20.71 -8.40 -2.81
C PRO A 43 -22.06 -8.03 -2.21
N ASN A 44 -22.85 -7.21 -2.92
CA ASN A 44 -24.22 -6.85 -2.57
C ASN A 44 -24.37 -6.11 -1.24
N LYS A 45 -23.30 -5.53 -0.68
CA LYS A 45 -23.35 -4.72 0.54
C LYS A 45 -22.67 -3.37 0.34
N MET A 46 -23.05 -2.40 1.17
CA MET A 46 -22.29 -1.17 1.29
C MET A 46 -20.94 -1.46 1.96
N PRO A 47 -19.84 -0.82 1.53
CA PRO A 47 -18.54 -0.97 2.16
C PRO A 47 -18.56 -0.59 3.65
N LEU A 48 -17.88 -1.37 4.47
CA LEU A 48 -17.52 -0.98 5.83
C LEU A 48 -16.38 0.03 5.74
N LYS A 49 -16.50 1.16 6.44
CA LYS A 49 -15.46 2.18 6.55
C LYS A 49 -15.30 2.59 8.01
N LYS A 50 -14.06 2.67 8.49
CA LYS A 50 -13.71 3.08 9.84
C LYS A 50 -12.51 4.03 9.79
N LEU A 51 -12.50 5.03 10.67
CA LEU A 51 -11.33 5.90 10.87
C LEU A 51 -10.32 5.22 11.82
N GLY A 52 -9.08 5.65 11.72
CA GLY A 52 -7.95 5.16 12.52
C GLY A 52 -7.41 3.81 12.07
N LEU A 53 -6.79 3.11 13.02
CA LEU A 53 -6.11 1.83 12.81
C LEU A 53 -7.10 0.67 12.67
N VAL A 54 -6.73 -0.34 11.89
CA VAL A 54 -7.47 -1.62 11.78
C VAL A 54 -7.54 -2.29 13.15
N SER A 55 -6.43 -2.29 13.89
CA SER A 55 -6.31 -2.88 15.22
C SER A 55 -7.20 -2.21 16.28
N ALA A 56 -7.62 -0.96 16.08
CA ALA A 56 -8.51 -0.27 17.01
C ALA A 56 -9.92 -0.91 17.05
N ALA A 57 -10.29 -1.68 16.01
CA ALA A 57 -11.57 -2.39 15.96
C ALA A 57 -11.47 -3.87 16.37
N ALA A 58 -10.39 -4.28 17.06
CA ALA A 58 -10.16 -5.68 17.41
C ALA A 58 -11.32 -6.36 18.15
N ALA A 59 -11.98 -5.62 19.07
CA ALA A 59 -13.13 -6.11 19.81
C ALA A 59 -14.34 -6.42 18.90
N GLU A 60 -14.44 -5.81 17.73
CA GLU A 60 -15.53 -5.99 16.78
C GLU A 60 -15.26 -7.10 15.75
N PHE A 61 -14.02 -7.60 15.64
CA PHE A 61 -13.61 -8.48 14.54
C PHE A 61 -14.49 -9.73 14.41
N GLN A 62 -14.82 -10.40 15.51
CA GLN A 62 -15.70 -11.58 15.46
C GLN A 62 -17.08 -11.24 14.87
N THR A 63 -17.63 -10.08 15.24
CA THR A 63 -18.92 -9.59 14.72
C THR A 63 -18.80 -9.22 13.25
N LEU A 64 -17.72 -8.55 12.85
CA LEU A 64 -17.47 -8.17 11.46
C LEU A 64 -17.30 -9.41 10.56
N VAL A 65 -16.53 -10.40 10.99
CA VAL A 65 -16.30 -11.66 10.26
C VAL A 65 -17.61 -12.42 10.03
N LYS A 66 -18.54 -12.40 11.00
CA LYS A 66 -19.88 -12.99 10.83
C LYS A 66 -20.76 -12.16 9.90
N ARG A 67 -20.83 -10.84 10.13
CA ARG A 67 -21.72 -9.91 9.40
C ARG A 67 -21.33 -9.76 7.92
N TYR A 68 -20.04 -9.78 7.62
CA TYR A 68 -19.51 -9.62 6.27
C TYR A 68 -19.04 -10.94 5.66
N LYS A 69 -19.38 -12.10 6.23
CA LYS A 69 -19.00 -13.42 5.71
C LYS A 69 -19.21 -13.50 4.19
N SER A 70 -18.13 -13.76 3.46
CA SER A 70 -18.11 -13.77 1.99
C SER A 70 -16.94 -14.61 1.48
N HIS A 71 -17.07 -15.18 0.28
CA HIS A 71 -15.99 -15.85 -0.44
C HIS A 71 -15.14 -14.89 -1.28
N ALA A 72 -15.60 -13.65 -1.45
CA ALA A 72 -14.93 -12.60 -2.20
C ALA A 72 -14.97 -11.29 -1.40
N ALA A 73 -13.85 -10.59 -1.30
CA ALA A 73 -13.79 -9.30 -0.63
C ALA A 73 -12.60 -8.46 -1.12
N ILE A 74 -12.71 -7.14 -0.98
CA ILE A 74 -11.60 -6.21 -1.12
C ILE A 74 -11.45 -5.36 0.14
N GLY A 75 -10.27 -4.82 0.37
CA GLY A 75 -9.94 -4.01 1.53
C GLY A 75 -8.95 -2.90 1.21
N HIS A 76 -8.93 -1.88 2.08
CA HIS A 76 -8.06 -0.73 1.90
C HIS A 76 -7.59 -0.15 3.25
N VAL A 77 -6.36 0.36 3.29
CA VAL A 77 -5.84 1.25 4.33
C VAL A 77 -5.37 2.56 3.69
N ARG A 78 -5.81 3.69 4.26
CA ARG A 78 -5.60 5.02 3.67
C ARG A 78 -4.46 5.79 4.33
N TYR A 79 -3.69 6.47 3.49
CA TYR A 79 -2.73 7.52 3.87
C TYR A 79 -3.04 8.80 3.11
N SER A 80 -3.11 9.94 3.79
CA SER A 80 -3.38 11.24 3.18
C SER A 80 -2.20 12.18 3.43
N THR A 81 -1.57 12.66 2.35
CA THR A 81 -0.74 13.87 2.45
C THR A 81 -1.55 15.14 2.22
N PHE A 82 -2.75 15.00 1.64
CA PHE A 82 -3.62 16.11 1.27
C PHE A 82 -5.10 15.69 1.29
N GLY A 83 -5.97 16.52 1.86
CA GLY A 83 -7.38 16.22 2.08
C GLY A 83 -7.67 15.72 3.50
N LYS A 84 -8.81 16.14 4.05
CA LYS A 84 -9.21 15.81 5.43
C LYS A 84 -9.41 14.30 5.58
N SER A 85 -8.99 13.75 6.71
CA SER A 85 -9.34 12.38 7.12
C SER A 85 -10.82 12.32 7.46
N THR A 86 -11.64 12.00 6.46
CA THR A 86 -13.09 11.84 6.59
C THR A 86 -13.50 10.45 6.15
N LEU A 87 -14.60 9.94 6.71
CA LEU A 87 -15.18 8.66 6.29
C LEU A 87 -15.62 8.66 4.82
N GLN A 88 -15.88 9.84 4.24
CA GLN A 88 -16.25 9.98 2.83
C GLN A 88 -15.09 9.57 1.91
N ASN A 89 -13.86 9.94 2.30
CA ASN A 89 -12.63 9.62 1.57
C ASN A 89 -12.07 8.23 1.88
N ALA A 90 -12.56 7.57 2.94
CA ALA A 90 -12.19 6.20 3.24
C ALA A 90 -12.69 5.25 2.14
N GLN A 91 -11.84 4.30 1.74
CA GLN A 91 -12.15 3.29 0.72
C GLN A 91 -12.32 1.90 1.37
N PRO A 92 -12.95 0.91 0.70
CA PRO A 92 -13.47 0.93 -0.66
C PRO A 92 -14.63 1.90 -0.92
N LEU A 93 -14.72 2.45 -2.13
CA LEU A 93 -15.89 3.22 -2.60
C LEU A 93 -16.83 2.29 -3.38
N LYS A 94 -18.14 2.57 -3.40
CA LYS A 94 -19.12 1.82 -4.22
C LYS A 94 -19.76 2.75 -5.24
N VAL A 95 -19.72 2.37 -6.51
CA VAL A 95 -20.34 3.05 -7.65
C VAL A 95 -21.19 2.02 -8.39
N LYS A 96 -22.51 2.22 -8.39
CA LYS A 96 -23.49 1.21 -8.83
C LYS A 96 -23.22 -0.16 -8.19
N ASP A 97 -22.86 -1.14 -8.99
CA ASP A 97 -22.61 -2.56 -8.71
C ASP A 97 -21.12 -2.91 -8.56
N LEU A 98 -20.24 -1.89 -8.53
CA LEU A 98 -18.80 -2.04 -8.41
C LEU A 98 -18.27 -1.35 -7.14
N CYS A 99 -17.53 -2.09 -6.32
CA CYS A 99 -16.69 -1.52 -5.28
C CYS A 99 -15.24 -1.38 -5.78
N VAL A 100 -14.57 -0.29 -5.43
CA VAL A 100 -13.19 0.01 -5.82
C VAL A 100 -12.34 0.36 -4.60
N ALA A 101 -11.09 -0.09 -4.60
CA ALA A 101 -10.03 0.46 -3.78
C ALA A 101 -8.79 0.74 -4.65
N HIS A 102 -8.04 1.77 -4.29
CA HIS A 102 -6.99 2.37 -5.11
C HIS A 102 -5.76 2.67 -4.26
N ASN A 103 -4.59 2.23 -4.72
CA ASN A 103 -3.30 2.74 -4.27
C ASN A 103 -2.60 3.42 -5.45
N GLY A 104 -2.52 4.75 -5.43
CA GLY A 104 -1.96 5.51 -6.52
C GLY A 104 -2.32 6.98 -6.44
N THR A 105 -2.15 7.70 -7.53
CA THR A 105 -2.56 9.10 -7.63
C THR A 105 -2.87 9.38 -9.08
N ILE A 106 -4.06 9.91 -9.34
CA ILE A 106 -4.47 10.36 -10.67
C ILE A 106 -4.33 11.88 -10.71
N ALA A 107 -3.33 12.35 -11.45
CA ALA A 107 -2.91 13.74 -11.49
C ALA A 107 -3.91 14.65 -12.22
N ASN A 108 -4.62 14.13 -13.22
CA ASN A 108 -5.59 14.87 -14.01
C ASN A 108 -7.06 14.63 -13.58
N VAL A 109 -7.30 14.52 -12.26
CA VAL A 109 -8.64 14.27 -11.71
C VAL A 109 -9.67 15.33 -12.12
N GLU A 110 -9.27 16.60 -12.26
CA GLU A 110 -10.17 17.69 -12.68
C GLU A 110 -10.67 17.51 -14.12
N GLU A 111 -9.79 17.08 -15.03
CA GLU A 111 -10.12 16.77 -16.42
C GLU A 111 -11.09 15.57 -16.48
N LEU A 112 -10.75 14.48 -15.79
CA LEU A 112 -11.59 13.28 -15.71
C LEU A 112 -12.97 13.57 -15.09
N SER A 113 -13.02 14.44 -14.08
CA SER A 113 -14.26 14.85 -13.42
C SER A 113 -15.23 15.55 -14.37
N SER A 114 -14.70 16.29 -15.36
CA SER A 114 -15.50 16.97 -16.37
C SER A 114 -16.16 15.97 -17.34
N MET A 115 -15.52 14.81 -17.57
CA MET A 115 -16.02 13.74 -18.44
C MET A 115 -17.13 12.90 -17.77
N VAL A 116 -17.23 12.91 -16.44
CA VAL A 116 -18.32 12.26 -15.70
C VAL A 116 -19.54 13.17 -15.55
N GLY A 117 -19.33 14.48 -15.39
CA GLY A 117 -20.33 15.43 -14.91
C GLY A 117 -21.20 16.14 -15.96
N GLY A 118 -20.95 15.95 -17.27
CA GLY A 118 -21.76 16.50 -18.37
C GLY A 118 -22.24 17.95 -18.16
N CYS A 119 -21.42 18.96 -18.52
CA CYS A 119 -21.76 20.40 -18.47
C CYS A 119 -22.40 20.93 -17.16
N THR A 120 -22.30 20.21 -16.04
CA THR A 120 -22.74 20.68 -14.72
C THR A 120 -21.60 20.57 -13.72
N PHE A 121 -21.45 21.63 -12.93
CA PHE A 121 -20.34 21.92 -12.03
C PHE A 121 -19.99 20.72 -11.14
N THR A 122 -18.93 19.98 -11.48
CA THR A 122 -18.46 18.87 -10.66
C THR A 122 -17.90 19.45 -9.35
N PRO A 123 -18.29 18.93 -8.16
CA PRO A 123 -17.75 19.45 -6.91
C PRO A 123 -16.22 19.30 -6.89
N GLN A 124 -15.50 20.37 -6.54
CA GLN A 124 -14.03 20.44 -6.42
C GLN A 124 -13.46 19.51 -5.31
N THR A 125 -14.23 18.54 -4.83
CA THR A 125 -13.98 17.72 -3.63
C THR A 125 -14.13 16.22 -3.85
N MET A 126 -14.32 15.75 -5.09
CA MET A 126 -14.43 14.31 -5.37
C MET A 126 -13.05 13.64 -5.35
N SER A 127 -12.94 12.50 -4.66
CA SER A 127 -11.72 11.70 -4.67
C SER A 127 -11.44 11.19 -6.08
N ASP A 128 -10.16 11.18 -6.48
CA ASP A 128 -9.66 10.60 -7.72
C ASP A 128 -10.20 9.19 -8.00
N THR A 129 -10.29 8.39 -6.96
CA THR A 129 -10.79 7.02 -6.97
C THR A 129 -12.28 6.97 -7.32
N LEU A 130 -13.07 7.93 -6.85
CA LEU A 130 -14.49 8.01 -7.17
C LEU A 130 -14.70 8.35 -8.64
N VAL A 131 -13.94 9.33 -9.14
CA VAL A 131 -13.99 9.79 -10.53
C VAL A 131 -13.58 8.66 -11.48
N ALA A 132 -12.46 7.99 -11.18
CA ALA A 132 -11.99 6.85 -11.95
C ALA A 132 -13.02 5.71 -11.99
N ALA A 133 -13.63 5.38 -10.85
CA ALA A 133 -14.66 4.34 -10.80
C ALA A 133 -15.95 4.72 -11.54
N GLN A 134 -16.36 5.99 -11.50
CA GLN A 134 -17.49 6.47 -12.29
C GLN A 134 -17.22 6.35 -13.79
N ARG A 135 -16.05 6.80 -14.26
CA ARG A 135 -15.62 6.62 -15.66
C ARG A 135 -15.57 5.14 -16.05
N LEU A 136 -15.00 4.27 -15.20
CA LEU A 136 -14.93 2.84 -15.46
C LEU A 136 -16.32 2.21 -15.66
N VAL A 137 -17.27 2.57 -14.78
CA VAL A 137 -18.64 2.06 -14.86
C VAL A 137 -19.35 2.53 -16.13
N MET A 138 -19.09 3.76 -16.60
CA MET A 138 -19.60 4.25 -17.88
C MET A 138 -19.08 3.40 -19.04
N HIS A 139 -17.75 3.27 -19.14
CA HIS A 139 -17.09 2.47 -20.19
C HIS A 139 -17.53 1.00 -20.20
N THR A 140 -17.72 0.41 -19.01
CA THR A 140 -18.20 -0.97 -18.87
C THR A 140 -19.65 -1.12 -19.38
N THR A 141 -20.50 -0.11 -19.14
CA THR A 141 -21.90 -0.11 -19.60
C THR A 141 -21.98 0.00 -21.13
N GLU A 142 -21.06 0.76 -21.75
CA GLU A 142 -21.03 0.99 -23.20
C GLU A 142 -20.40 -0.17 -23.99
N ASN A 143 -19.30 -0.75 -23.48
CA ASN A 143 -18.48 -1.72 -24.22
C ASN A 143 -18.66 -3.18 -23.78
N GLY A 144 -19.27 -3.43 -22.61
CA GLY A 144 -19.56 -4.78 -22.08
C GLY A 144 -18.36 -5.61 -21.61
N ASN A 145 -17.12 -5.20 -21.93
CA ASN A 145 -15.88 -5.85 -21.49
C ASN A 145 -15.16 -4.99 -20.43
N PHE A 146 -14.92 -5.56 -19.24
CA PHE A 146 -14.25 -4.87 -18.14
C PHE A 146 -12.78 -4.57 -18.43
N THR A 147 -12.05 -5.48 -19.09
CA THR A 147 -10.63 -5.25 -19.44
C THR A 147 -10.51 -4.09 -20.43
N GLU A 148 -11.35 -4.08 -21.46
CA GLU A 148 -11.39 -2.99 -22.44
C GLU A 148 -11.74 -1.65 -21.77
N ALA A 149 -12.71 -1.66 -20.84
CA ALA A 149 -13.07 -0.47 -20.08
C ALA A 149 -11.91 0.07 -19.21
N VAL A 150 -11.08 -0.82 -18.65
CA VAL A 150 -9.86 -0.44 -17.93
C VAL A 150 -8.80 0.10 -18.89
N SER A 151 -8.65 -0.49 -20.08
CA SER A 151 -7.75 0.01 -21.12
C SER A 151 -8.08 1.44 -21.53
N ILE A 152 -9.36 1.72 -21.83
CA ILE A 152 -9.83 3.06 -22.19
C ILE A 152 -9.64 4.03 -21.03
N LEU A 153 -10.03 3.64 -19.81
CA LEU A 153 -9.83 4.48 -18.62
C LEU A 153 -8.36 4.81 -18.40
N ARG A 154 -7.47 3.85 -18.62
CA ARG A 154 -6.02 4.06 -18.52
C ARG A 154 -5.53 5.15 -19.46
N ASP A 155 -6.03 5.21 -20.70
CA ASP A 155 -5.62 6.25 -21.66
C ASP A 155 -6.11 7.65 -21.25
N GLU A 156 -7.19 7.73 -20.46
CA GLU A 156 -7.71 8.98 -19.91
C GLU A 156 -6.98 9.43 -18.63
N MET A 157 -6.33 8.52 -17.91
CA MET A 157 -5.67 8.80 -16.63
C MET A 157 -4.19 9.15 -16.81
N ILE A 158 -3.77 10.25 -16.17
CA ILE A 158 -2.35 10.60 -16.00
C ILE A 158 -1.98 10.31 -14.54
N GLY A 159 -1.01 9.41 -14.32
CA GLY A 159 -0.52 9.12 -12.97
C GLY A 159 -0.13 7.66 -12.77
N SER A 160 -0.38 7.15 -11.56
CA SER A 160 -0.10 5.77 -11.18
C SER A 160 -1.29 5.18 -10.44
N PHE A 161 -1.51 3.87 -10.57
CA PHE A 161 -2.61 3.18 -9.92
C PHE A 161 -2.34 1.69 -9.74
N CYS A 162 -2.76 1.19 -8.59
CA CYS A 162 -3.09 -0.21 -8.37
C CYS A 162 -4.53 -0.25 -7.87
N PHE A 163 -5.42 -0.83 -8.67
CA PHE A 163 -6.82 -0.98 -8.29
C PHE A 163 -7.11 -2.41 -7.84
N THR A 164 -8.02 -2.53 -6.87
CA THR A 164 -8.79 -3.75 -6.63
C THR A 164 -10.26 -3.43 -6.76
N PHE A 165 -10.98 -4.22 -7.55
CA PHE A 165 -12.42 -4.08 -7.73
C PHE A 165 -13.17 -5.30 -7.23
N LEU A 166 -14.40 -5.09 -6.81
CA LEU A 166 -15.33 -6.14 -6.42
C LEU A 166 -16.69 -5.87 -7.02
N THR A 167 -17.16 -6.80 -7.83
CA THR A 167 -18.49 -6.75 -8.43
C THR A 167 -19.54 -7.35 -7.49
N ASP A 168 -20.80 -6.92 -7.63
CA ASP A 168 -21.93 -7.50 -6.90
C ASP A 168 -22.20 -8.97 -7.31
N SER A 169 -21.72 -9.42 -8.48
CA SER A 169 -21.72 -10.84 -8.88
C SER A 169 -20.66 -11.69 -8.16
N GLY A 170 -19.76 -11.06 -7.39
CA GLY A 170 -18.75 -11.74 -6.59
C GLY A 170 -17.36 -11.86 -7.22
N CYS A 171 -17.13 -11.34 -8.42
CA CYS A 171 -15.79 -11.36 -9.03
C CYS A 171 -14.90 -10.27 -8.42
N VAL A 172 -13.64 -10.63 -8.13
CA VAL A 172 -12.59 -9.69 -7.71
C VAL A 172 -11.67 -9.42 -8.89
N TYR A 173 -11.37 -8.15 -9.15
CA TYR A 173 -10.40 -7.75 -10.16
C TYR A 173 -9.23 -7.02 -9.50
N ALA A 174 -8.05 -7.10 -10.10
CA ALA A 174 -6.88 -6.35 -9.67
C ALA A 174 -6.14 -5.84 -10.91
N ALA A 175 -5.86 -4.54 -10.98
CA ALA A 175 -5.21 -3.92 -12.13
C ALA A 175 -4.01 -3.09 -11.70
N ARG A 176 -2.90 -3.19 -12.43
CA ARG A 176 -1.66 -2.45 -12.16
C ARG A 176 -1.34 -1.50 -13.31
N ASP A 177 -0.94 -0.27 -12.99
CA ASP A 177 -0.64 0.75 -13.99
C ASP A 177 0.40 0.28 -15.03
N PRO A 178 0.35 0.81 -16.27
CA PRO A 178 1.22 0.39 -17.36
C PRO A 178 2.72 0.50 -17.09
N LYS A 179 3.14 1.40 -16.20
CA LYS A 179 4.55 1.58 -15.84
C LYS A 179 4.94 0.69 -14.66
N GLY A 180 3.98 0.05 -13.99
CA GLY A 180 4.19 -0.73 -12.77
C GLY A 180 4.72 0.14 -11.62
N PHE A 181 4.33 1.41 -11.57
CA PHE A 181 4.89 2.38 -10.64
C PHE A 181 4.59 2.02 -9.18
N ARG A 182 3.36 1.57 -8.90
CA ARG A 182 2.96 1.08 -7.56
C ARG A 182 3.08 -0.43 -7.45
N PRO A 183 3.41 -0.97 -6.26
CA PRO A 183 3.52 -2.41 -6.07
C PRO A 183 2.14 -3.06 -5.98
N LEU A 184 2.04 -4.24 -6.60
CA LEU A 184 0.90 -5.13 -6.46
C LEU A 184 1.41 -6.56 -6.70
N VAL A 185 1.17 -7.43 -5.74
CA VAL A 185 1.59 -8.82 -5.77
C VAL A 185 0.39 -9.75 -5.66
N MET A 186 0.54 -10.96 -6.17
CA MET A 186 -0.44 -12.02 -6.10
C MET A 186 0.11 -13.22 -5.32
N GLY A 187 -0.72 -13.80 -4.47
CA GLY A 187 -0.43 -14.98 -3.68
C GLY A 187 -1.58 -15.96 -3.67
N TYR A 188 -1.30 -17.13 -3.11
CA TYR A 188 -2.25 -18.24 -3.02
C TYR A 188 -2.14 -18.93 -1.66
N HIS A 189 -3.27 -19.04 -0.98
CA HIS A 189 -3.42 -19.79 0.26
C HIS A 189 -3.95 -21.20 -0.05
N LYS A 190 -3.05 -22.17 -0.02
CA LYS A 190 -3.30 -23.55 -0.49
C LYS A 190 -4.40 -24.26 0.30
N GLU A 191 -4.44 -24.11 1.63
CA GLU A 191 -5.36 -24.88 2.48
C GLU A 191 -6.83 -24.48 2.28
N THR A 192 -7.09 -23.20 1.99
CA THR A 192 -8.45 -22.68 1.76
C THR A 192 -8.76 -22.46 0.29
N ASN A 193 -7.84 -22.82 -0.62
CA ASN A 193 -7.97 -22.58 -2.06
C ASN A 193 -8.35 -21.12 -2.37
N THR A 194 -7.61 -20.18 -1.77
CA THR A 194 -7.91 -18.74 -1.81
C THR A 194 -6.79 -17.99 -2.51
N TYR A 195 -7.13 -17.24 -3.55
CA TYR A 195 -6.24 -16.28 -4.16
C TYR A 195 -6.33 -14.94 -3.45
N VAL A 196 -5.19 -14.28 -3.31
CA VAL A 196 -5.07 -12.98 -2.66
C VAL A 196 -4.16 -12.09 -3.48
N VAL A 197 -4.59 -10.85 -3.69
CA VAL A 197 -3.76 -9.77 -4.22
C VAL A 197 -3.57 -8.73 -3.12
N ALA A 198 -2.38 -8.13 -3.04
CA ALA A 198 -2.08 -7.11 -2.04
C ALA A 198 -1.01 -6.17 -2.56
N SER A 199 -0.95 -4.95 -2.00
CA SER A 199 0.15 -4.02 -2.33
C SER A 199 1.54 -4.56 -1.97
N GLU A 200 1.65 -5.47 -0.99
CA GLU A 200 2.93 -6.07 -0.60
C GLU A 200 2.79 -7.51 -0.14
N SER A 201 3.86 -8.30 -0.31
CA SER A 201 3.87 -9.71 0.08
C SER A 201 3.88 -9.95 1.60
N CYS A 202 4.19 -8.95 2.43
CA CYS A 202 4.08 -9.09 3.89
C CYS A 202 2.64 -9.39 4.34
N ALA A 203 1.64 -8.97 3.56
CA ALA A 203 0.25 -9.34 3.77
C ALA A 203 0.03 -10.85 3.71
N PHE A 204 0.75 -11.54 2.81
CA PHE A 204 0.64 -12.99 2.64
C PHE A 204 1.25 -13.75 3.82
N SER A 205 2.40 -13.29 4.34
CA SER A 205 3.00 -13.86 5.55
C SER A 205 2.04 -13.83 6.74
N ALA A 206 1.24 -12.76 6.87
CA ALA A 206 0.29 -12.60 7.98
C ALA A 206 -0.90 -13.58 7.95
N ILE A 207 -1.23 -14.10 6.76
CA ILE A 207 -2.37 -15.01 6.54
C ILE A 207 -1.94 -16.42 6.12
N GLY A 208 -0.63 -16.71 6.12
CA GLY A 208 -0.08 -18.01 5.70
C GLY A 208 -0.17 -18.28 4.18
N ALA A 209 -0.38 -17.26 3.35
CA ALA A 209 -0.40 -17.41 1.90
C ALA A 209 1.01 -17.41 1.30
N GLN A 210 1.20 -18.13 0.19
CA GLN A 210 2.45 -18.15 -0.54
C GLN A 210 2.44 -17.05 -1.62
N LEU A 211 3.53 -16.30 -1.74
CA LEU A 211 3.73 -15.36 -2.85
C LEU A 211 3.85 -16.15 -4.15
N SER A 212 3.02 -15.84 -5.14
CA SER A 212 3.06 -16.47 -6.46
C SER A 212 3.94 -15.66 -7.41
N ARG A 213 3.64 -14.36 -7.59
CA ARG A 213 4.38 -13.41 -8.44
C ARG A 213 3.94 -11.97 -8.19
N ASP A 214 4.69 -11.03 -8.72
CA ASP A 214 4.21 -9.66 -8.95
C ASP A 214 3.09 -9.65 -10.01
N VAL A 215 2.15 -8.71 -9.88
CA VAL A 215 1.23 -8.37 -10.98
C VAL A 215 2.02 -7.56 -11.99
N GLU A 216 1.96 -7.95 -13.26
CA GLU A 216 2.77 -7.34 -14.31
C GLU A 216 2.27 -5.91 -14.61
N PRO A 217 3.15 -4.99 -15.03
CA PRO A 217 2.73 -3.67 -15.51
C PRO A 217 1.72 -3.79 -16.65
N GLY A 218 0.59 -3.08 -16.56
CA GLY A 218 -0.47 -3.15 -17.57
C GLY A 218 -1.34 -4.41 -17.51
N GLU A 219 -1.20 -5.23 -16.47
CA GLU A 219 -2.00 -6.45 -16.28
C GLU A 219 -3.28 -6.17 -15.48
N ILE A 220 -4.36 -6.80 -15.90
CA ILE A 220 -5.55 -7.02 -15.10
C ILE A 220 -5.74 -8.51 -14.80
N ILE A 221 -6.03 -8.82 -13.54
CA ILE A 221 -6.33 -10.15 -13.05
C ILE A 221 -7.80 -10.19 -12.64
N LYS A 222 -8.52 -11.21 -13.08
CA LYS A 222 -9.89 -11.52 -12.65
C LYS A 222 -9.87 -12.83 -11.86
N MET A 223 -10.40 -12.78 -10.64
CA MET A 223 -10.64 -13.94 -9.79
C MET A 223 -12.14 -14.19 -9.70
N SER A 224 -12.56 -15.39 -10.12
CA SER A 224 -13.95 -15.81 -10.11
C SER A 224 -14.07 -17.32 -9.81
N LEU A 225 -15.30 -17.84 -9.78
CA LEU A 225 -15.53 -19.28 -9.60
C LEU A 225 -14.94 -20.13 -10.74
N ALA A 226 -14.69 -19.53 -11.91
CA ALA A 226 -14.03 -20.22 -13.03
C ALA A 226 -12.51 -20.35 -12.83
N GLY A 227 -11.93 -19.69 -11.82
CA GLY A 227 -10.50 -19.63 -11.59
C GLY A 227 -9.93 -18.22 -11.72
N ILE A 228 -8.65 -18.16 -12.10
CA ILE A 228 -7.95 -16.91 -12.39
C ILE A 228 -7.80 -16.75 -13.90
N GLU A 229 -8.16 -15.56 -14.36
CA GLU A 229 -7.90 -15.08 -15.71
C GLU A 229 -6.96 -13.86 -15.59
N SER A 230 -5.98 -13.78 -16.48
CA SER A 230 -5.01 -12.67 -16.55
C SER A 230 -4.99 -12.16 -17.99
N GLU A 231 -5.05 -10.84 -18.15
CA GLU A 231 -5.08 -10.17 -19.44
C GLU A 231 -4.21 -8.91 -19.39
N GLN A 232 -3.50 -8.63 -20.48
CA GLN A 232 -2.72 -7.41 -20.63
C GLN A 232 -3.58 -6.35 -21.32
N PHE A 233 -3.82 -5.23 -20.64
CA PHE A 233 -4.46 -4.05 -21.23
C PHE A 233 -3.45 -3.02 -21.74
N SER A 234 -2.16 -3.19 -21.40
CA SER A 234 -1.09 -2.33 -21.91
C SER A 234 0.25 -3.07 -21.89
N VAL A 235 1.12 -2.76 -22.84
CA VAL A 235 2.49 -3.33 -22.95
C VAL A 235 3.56 -2.23 -22.94
N ASP A 236 3.27 -1.13 -22.26
CA ASP A 236 4.12 0.06 -22.28
C ASP A 236 5.48 -0.17 -21.63
N LEU A 237 6.53 0.26 -22.33
CA LEU A 237 7.89 0.31 -21.82
C LEU A 237 8.36 1.78 -21.67
N PRO A 238 9.36 2.06 -20.82
CA PRO A 238 9.98 1.16 -19.85
C PRO A 238 9.10 0.96 -18.60
N HIS A 239 9.36 -0.14 -17.87
CA HIS A 239 8.88 -0.35 -16.51
C HIS A 239 9.62 0.59 -15.54
N SER A 240 8.86 1.30 -14.69
CA SER A 240 9.38 2.38 -13.83
C SER A 240 8.84 2.25 -12.40
N HIS A 241 9.30 1.23 -11.67
CA HIS A 241 8.91 1.03 -10.27
C HIS A 241 9.33 2.20 -9.36
N CYS A 242 8.49 2.53 -8.38
CA CYS A 242 8.79 3.59 -7.42
C CYS A 242 10.00 3.24 -6.53
N ALA A 243 11.12 3.94 -6.71
CA ALA A 243 12.31 3.75 -5.87
C ALA A 243 12.05 4.02 -4.37
N PHE A 244 11.05 4.86 -4.05
CA PHE A 244 10.70 5.22 -2.68
C PHE A 244 10.12 4.04 -1.86
N GLU A 245 9.59 3.02 -2.55
CA GLU A 245 9.18 1.76 -1.93
C GLU A 245 10.39 1.06 -1.29
N TYR A 246 11.51 1.00 -2.02
CA TYR A 246 12.74 0.40 -1.53
C TYR A 246 13.46 1.26 -0.49
N THR A 247 13.48 2.58 -0.61
CA THR A 247 14.19 3.43 0.35
C THR A 247 13.48 3.47 1.70
N TYR A 248 12.17 3.72 1.72
CA TYR A 248 11.45 4.03 2.96
C TYR A 248 10.13 3.29 3.14
N PHE A 249 9.32 3.23 2.09
CA PHE A 249 7.89 3.06 2.28
C PHE A 249 7.47 1.61 2.56
N ALA A 250 7.98 0.67 1.78
CA ALA A 250 7.61 -0.73 1.89
C ALA A 250 8.09 -1.37 3.19
N HIS A 251 7.41 -2.44 3.60
CA HIS A 251 7.81 -3.24 4.73
C HIS A 251 9.09 -4.03 4.40
N PRO A 252 10.11 -4.06 5.28
CA PRO A 252 11.39 -4.74 4.99
C PRO A 252 11.28 -6.24 4.68
N SER A 253 10.24 -6.92 5.20
CA SER A 253 10.02 -8.35 4.91
C SER A 253 9.37 -8.61 3.56
N SER A 254 8.87 -7.57 2.87
CA SER A 254 8.20 -7.73 1.59
C SER A 254 9.17 -8.07 0.47
N ILE A 255 8.65 -8.77 -0.52
CA ILE A 255 9.25 -9.03 -1.82
C ILE A 255 8.35 -8.34 -2.84
N MET A 256 8.96 -7.51 -3.67
CA MET A 256 8.33 -6.84 -4.81
C MET A 256 9.36 -6.77 -5.93
N GLU A 257 8.92 -6.85 -7.18
CA GLU A 257 9.80 -6.96 -8.35
C GLU A 257 10.86 -8.07 -8.18
N GLY A 258 10.47 -9.20 -7.58
CA GLY A 258 11.39 -10.30 -7.24
C GLY A 258 12.49 -9.98 -6.21
N VAL A 259 12.49 -8.79 -5.59
CA VAL A 259 13.53 -8.34 -4.67
C VAL A 259 12.97 -8.15 -3.26
N ASN A 260 13.62 -8.76 -2.27
CA ASN A 260 13.33 -8.47 -0.87
C ASN A 260 13.79 -7.05 -0.48
N VAL A 261 12.89 -6.28 0.15
CA VAL A 261 13.10 -4.87 0.52
C VAL A 261 14.26 -4.70 1.50
N TYR A 262 14.35 -5.54 2.54
CA TYR A 262 15.48 -5.50 3.48
C TYR A 262 16.82 -5.71 2.77
N ALA A 263 16.91 -6.69 1.89
CA ALA A 263 18.11 -6.96 1.11
C ALA A 263 18.47 -5.79 0.17
N ALA A 264 17.47 -5.15 -0.45
CA ALA A 264 17.67 -3.95 -1.26
C ALA A 264 18.25 -2.79 -0.44
N ARG A 265 17.65 -2.45 0.70
CA ARG A 265 18.15 -1.40 1.61
C ARG A 265 19.57 -1.66 2.09
N ARG A 266 19.89 -2.92 2.41
CA ARG A 266 21.26 -3.30 2.75
C ARG A 266 22.25 -3.08 1.60
N ARG A 267 21.85 -3.35 0.35
CA ARG A 267 22.69 -3.04 -0.83
C ARG A 267 22.86 -1.54 -1.03
N ILE A 268 21.80 -0.75 -0.82
CA ILE A 268 21.88 0.73 -0.87
C ILE A 268 22.91 1.24 0.15
N GLY A 269 22.86 0.76 1.39
CA GLY A 269 23.84 1.12 2.42
C GLY A 269 25.28 0.76 2.07
N LYS A 270 25.50 -0.45 1.53
CA LYS A 270 26.83 -0.85 1.01
C LYS A 270 27.30 0.05 -0.12
N PHE A 271 26.41 0.40 -1.05
CA PHE A 271 26.75 1.30 -2.15
C PHE A 271 27.13 2.69 -1.63
N LEU A 272 26.37 3.21 -0.65
CA LEU A 272 26.67 4.49 0.00
C LEU A 272 28.06 4.49 0.64
N ALA A 273 28.43 3.43 1.35
CA ALA A 273 29.76 3.28 1.95
C ALA A 273 30.90 3.25 0.92
N LYS A 274 30.68 2.64 -0.25
CA LYS A 274 31.67 2.65 -1.34
C LYS A 274 31.87 4.04 -1.93
N GLN A 275 30.80 4.84 -2.03
CA GLN A 275 30.87 6.18 -2.60
C GLN A 275 31.43 7.19 -1.59
N PHE A 276 31.07 7.05 -0.32
CA PHE A 276 31.42 7.99 0.74
C PHE A 276 31.90 7.25 1.99
N PRO A 277 33.10 6.65 1.95
CA PRO A 277 33.63 5.92 3.10
C PRO A 277 34.07 6.87 4.23
N VAL A 278 33.72 6.54 5.47
CA VAL A 278 34.15 7.27 6.68
C VAL A 278 34.91 6.31 7.60
N HIS A 279 36.21 6.14 7.34
CA HIS A 279 37.04 5.11 8.00
C HIS A 279 37.50 5.47 9.42
N ASP A 280 37.39 6.74 9.82
CA ASP A 280 37.72 7.26 11.14
C ASP A 280 36.55 7.21 12.13
N ALA A 281 35.38 6.73 11.68
CA ALA A 281 34.25 6.47 12.56
C ALA A 281 34.55 5.37 13.58
N ASP A 282 34.09 5.57 14.81
CA ASP A 282 34.14 4.55 15.87
C ASP A 282 32.93 3.61 15.78
N VAL A 283 31.78 4.11 15.33
CA VAL A 283 30.52 3.37 15.27
C VAL A 283 29.59 3.91 14.18
N VAL A 284 28.81 3.03 13.57
CA VAL A 284 27.72 3.36 12.66
C VAL A 284 26.40 3.11 13.38
N ILE A 285 25.51 4.10 13.37
CA ILE A 285 24.18 4.00 14.00
C ILE A 285 23.08 4.35 12.99
N PRO A 286 21.92 3.69 13.05
CA PRO A 286 20.78 4.04 12.21
C PRO A 286 19.93 5.14 12.84
N VAL A 287 19.27 5.94 12.01
CA VAL A 287 18.02 6.60 12.40
C VAL A 287 16.91 5.52 12.39
N PRO A 288 16.21 5.29 13.52
CA PRO A 288 15.19 4.27 13.60
C PRO A 288 13.91 4.68 12.86
N ASP A 289 13.16 3.79 12.21
CA ASP A 289 13.37 2.33 12.10
C ASP A 289 13.77 1.90 10.67
N SER A 290 13.52 2.72 9.65
CA SER A 290 13.63 2.39 8.22
C SER A 290 15.08 2.23 7.74
N ALA A 291 15.99 3.07 8.25
CA ALA A 291 17.38 3.11 7.81
C ALA A 291 18.25 1.97 8.36
N ARG A 292 17.75 1.17 9.34
CA ARG A 292 18.50 0.08 9.99
C ARG A 292 19.21 -0.88 9.01
N PRO A 293 18.56 -1.38 7.94
CA PRO A 293 19.24 -2.27 7.00
C PRO A 293 20.33 -1.55 6.19
N ALA A 294 20.12 -0.27 5.85
CA ALA A 294 21.11 0.53 5.13
C ALA A 294 22.32 0.84 6.01
N ALA A 295 22.11 1.25 7.26
CA ALA A 295 23.16 1.45 8.25
C ALA A 295 24.00 0.18 8.48
N LEU A 296 23.36 -0.99 8.61
CA LEU A 296 24.05 -2.27 8.69
C LEU A 296 24.88 -2.55 7.42
N GLY A 297 24.31 -2.29 6.25
CA GLY A 297 25.03 -2.43 4.97
C GLY A 297 26.26 -1.55 4.91
N TYR A 298 26.13 -0.28 5.32
CA TYR A 298 27.21 0.69 5.37
C TYR A 298 28.33 0.25 6.32
N ALA A 299 27.98 -0.11 7.56
CA ALA A 299 28.91 -0.54 8.60
C ALA A 299 29.75 -1.76 8.18
N LEU A 300 29.11 -2.77 7.57
CA LEU A 300 29.77 -3.97 7.06
C LEU A 300 30.76 -3.66 5.93
N GLU A 301 30.46 -2.67 5.09
CA GLU A 301 31.31 -2.31 3.96
C GLU A 301 32.57 -1.55 4.41
N ILE A 302 32.45 -0.64 5.39
CA ILE A 302 33.61 0.09 5.93
C ILE A 302 34.34 -0.64 7.07
N GLY A 303 33.84 -1.81 7.49
CA GLY A 303 34.44 -2.63 8.54
C GLY A 303 34.31 -2.03 9.95
N LYS A 304 33.22 -1.31 10.24
CA LYS A 304 32.96 -0.68 11.53
C LYS A 304 31.81 -1.33 12.30
N PRO A 305 31.79 -1.24 13.64
CA PRO A 305 30.66 -1.72 14.43
C PRO A 305 29.35 -1.03 14.04
N PHE A 306 28.27 -1.82 14.01
CA PHE A 306 26.90 -1.35 13.94
C PHE A 306 26.27 -1.43 15.33
N GLU A 307 25.74 -0.33 15.83
CA GLU A 307 25.08 -0.26 17.14
C GLU A 307 23.75 0.50 17.06
N GLU A 308 22.86 0.23 18.00
CA GLU A 308 21.67 1.05 18.21
C GLU A 308 22.05 2.27 19.07
N GLY A 309 22.41 3.39 18.44
CA GLY A 309 22.69 4.65 19.14
C GLY A 309 21.45 5.53 19.35
N LEU A 310 20.39 5.29 18.58
CA LEU A 310 19.13 6.00 18.62
C LEU A 310 17.98 4.98 18.71
N LEU A 311 17.11 5.13 19.70
CA LEU A 311 15.91 4.32 19.84
C LEU A 311 14.67 5.16 19.69
N LYS A 312 13.70 4.64 18.97
CA LYS A 312 12.37 5.24 18.93
C LYS A 312 11.59 4.89 20.19
N ASP A 313 10.99 5.88 20.82
CA ASP A 313 10.10 5.66 21.96
C ASP A 313 8.80 5.01 21.51
N ARG A 314 8.62 3.74 21.88
CA ARG A 314 7.45 2.92 21.54
C ARG A 314 6.39 2.91 22.65
N TYR A 315 6.67 3.50 23.80
CA TYR A 315 5.87 3.32 25.02
C TYR A 315 5.19 4.60 25.49
N SER A 316 5.77 5.78 25.23
CA SER A 316 5.17 7.05 25.68
C SER A 316 3.95 7.48 24.88
N ARG A 317 3.81 7.04 23.62
CA ARG A 317 2.64 7.32 22.78
C ARG A 317 1.61 6.21 22.86
N ARG A 318 0.45 6.49 23.48
CA ARG A 318 -0.80 5.78 23.17
C ARG A 318 -1.30 6.26 21.80
N GLY A 319 -0.89 5.61 20.71
CA GLY A 319 -1.31 5.97 19.35
C GLY A 319 -0.33 5.52 18.26
N SER A 320 -0.57 5.98 17.02
CA SER A 320 0.27 5.73 15.84
C SER A 320 1.78 5.82 16.15
N MET A 321 2.50 4.72 15.93
CA MET A 321 3.94 4.59 16.19
C MET A 321 4.82 5.21 15.09
N ARG A 322 4.31 6.13 14.25
CA ARG A 322 5.16 6.81 13.24
C ARG A 322 4.92 8.33 13.30
N SER A 323 6.01 9.09 13.41
CA SER A 323 6.08 10.51 13.06
C SER A 323 6.05 10.59 11.54
N PHE A 324 4.86 10.72 10.97
CA PHE A 324 4.69 11.03 9.55
C PHE A 324 4.90 12.53 9.33
N ILE A 325 5.16 12.94 8.09
CA ILE A 325 5.19 14.34 7.68
C ILE A 325 3.75 14.87 7.81
N GLU A 326 3.41 15.41 8.98
CA GLU A 326 2.17 16.12 9.18
C GLU A 326 2.28 17.51 8.52
N PRO A 327 1.27 17.96 7.74
CA PRO A 327 1.34 19.23 7.00
C PRO A 327 1.50 20.49 7.85
N HIS A 328 1.44 20.39 9.19
CA HIS A 328 1.33 21.53 10.10
C HIS A 328 2.20 21.41 11.37
N GLN A 329 3.46 20.95 11.28
CA GLN A 329 4.36 21.03 12.44
C GLN A 329 5.02 22.40 12.56
N GLU A 330 4.43 23.26 13.40
CA GLU A 330 4.93 24.62 13.70
C GLU A 330 6.15 24.68 14.62
N SER A 331 6.66 23.56 15.16
CA SER A 331 7.88 23.60 15.99
C SER A 331 8.84 22.42 15.77
N ARG A 332 10.12 22.75 15.50
CA ARG A 332 11.23 21.79 15.40
C ARG A 332 11.48 20.98 16.71
N ILE A 333 10.84 21.35 17.82
CA ILE A 333 10.99 20.73 19.13
C ILE A 333 10.18 19.43 19.26
N GLU A 334 9.10 19.27 18.48
CA GLU A 334 8.27 18.05 18.54
C GLU A 334 8.87 16.84 17.82
N ILE A 335 9.74 17.06 16.83
CA ILE A 335 10.42 16.01 16.07
C ILE A 335 11.33 15.16 16.98
N ASN A 336 11.92 15.77 18.01
CA ASN A 336 12.84 15.10 18.94
C ASN A 336 12.15 14.35 20.09
N LYS A 337 10.82 14.48 20.29
CA LYS A 337 10.14 13.86 21.45
C LYS A 337 10.03 12.33 21.37
N GLY A 338 10.28 11.74 20.20
CA GLY A 338 10.11 10.31 19.95
C GLY A 338 11.40 9.51 19.73
N ILE A 339 12.58 10.15 19.76
CA ILE A 339 13.87 9.47 19.56
C ILE A 339 14.75 9.72 20.78
N ILE A 340 15.21 8.64 21.39
CA ILE A 340 15.99 8.62 22.63
C ILE A 340 17.41 8.15 22.28
N PRO A 341 18.44 8.96 22.55
CA PRO A 341 19.83 8.53 22.37
C PRO A 341 20.27 7.54 23.45
N ILE A 342 21.05 6.53 23.09
CA ILE A 342 21.76 5.65 24.03
C ILE A 342 23.16 6.23 24.25
N ARG A 343 23.32 7.00 25.34
CA ARG A 343 24.55 7.75 25.64
C ARG A 343 25.79 6.87 25.71
N GLU A 344 25.67 5.67 26.27
CA GLU A 344 26.74 4.68 26.36
C GLU A 344 27.28 4.25 24.98
N VAL A 345 26.45 4.34 23.94
CA VAL A 345 26.85 4.05 22.55
C VAL A 345 27.49 5.25 21.89
N ILE A 346 27.06 6.48 22.20
CA ILE A 346 27.39 7.68 21.41
C ILE A 346 28.37 8.67 22.07
N ASP A 347 28.42 8.77 23.40
CA ASP A 347 29.17 9.83 24.07
C ASP A 347 30.69 9.68 23.81
N GLY A 348 31.32 10.77 23.36
CA GLY A 348 32.76 10.84 23.11
C GLY A 348 33.27 10.08 21.88
N LYS A 349 32.38 9.60 21.00
CA LYS A 349 32.75 8.84 19.78
C LYS A 349 32.53 9.64 18.49
N ASN A 350 33.30 9.32 17.45
CA ASN A 350 33.04 9.72 16.08
C ASN A 350 31.98 8.79 15.48
N ILE A 351 30.83 9.34 15.12
CA ILE A 351 29.65 8.54 14.75
C ILE A 351 29.26 8.82 13.31
N VAL A 352 29.02 7.74 12.56
CA VAL A 352 28.26 7.84 11.30
C VAL A 352 26.79 7.56 11.60
N VAL A 353 25.94 8.54 11.34
CA VAL A 353 24.49 8.38 11.41
C VAL A 353 23.97 8.14 9.99
N VAL A 354 23.24 7.05 9.80
CA VAL A 354 22.64 6.71 8.50
C VAL A 354 21.13 6.85 8.57
N ASP A 355 20.56 7.61 7.65
CA ASP A 355 19.11 7.77 7.43
C ASP A 355 18.71 7.25 6.03
N ASP A 356 17.41 7.04 5.79
CA ASP A 356 16.87 6.62 4.49
C ASP A 356 16.77 7.75 3.45
#